data_AF-A0A7U3GQC7-F1
#
_entry.id   AF-A0A7U3GQC7-F1
#
_cell.length_a   1.000
_cell.length_b   1.000
_cell.length_c   1.000
_cell.angle_alpha   90.00
_cell.angle_beta   90.00
_cell.angle_gamma   90.00
#
_symmetry.space_group_name_H-M   'P 1'
#
loop_
_entity.id
_entity.type
_entity.pdbx_description
1 polymer ?
#
loop_
_entity_poly.entity_id
_entity_poly.type
_entity_poly.pdbx_seq_one_letter_code
_entity_poly.pdbx_strand_id
1 'polypeptide(L)'
;MILVQNHLKVKKEYAEAFENTFRNSAHSVDGFPGFVRNEVLRPIKGEEYIVATYWETLDDFNRWMGSDQFRKAHSDGKLPSEAFNGESLITIHETI
;
A
#
# COMPACT_ATOMS: atom_id res chain seq x y z
N MET A 1 -11.91 11.82 7.03
CA MET A 1 -10.97 11.06 6.18
C MET A 1 -9.93 10.40 7.08
N ILE A 2 -9.59 9.16 6.76
CA ILE A 2 -8.51 8.40 7.39
C ILE A 2 -7.34 8.22 6.44
N LEU A 3 -6.17 7.99 7.01
CA LEU A 3 -4.95 7.58 6.32
C LEU A 3 -4.57 6.18 6.83
N VAL A 4 -4.50 5.22 5.93
CA VAL A 4 -3.95 3.89 6.18
C VAL A 4 -2.56 3.81 5.58
N GLN A 5 -1.58 3.40 6.38
CA GLN A 5 -0.19 3.29 5.97
C GLN A 5 0.30 1.86 6.17
N ASN A 6 0.86 1.29 5.10
CA ASN A 6 1.58 0.03 5.15
C ASN A 6 3.08 0.30 5.07
N HIS A 7 3.79 0.01 6.16
CA HIS A 7 5.23 0.18 6.30
C HIS A 7 5.96 -1.10 5.87
N LEU A 8 6.83 -0.97 4.87
CA LEU A 8 7.47 -2.09 4.19
C LEU A 8 8.98 -1.91 4.19
N LYS A 9 9.70 -2.81 4.86
CA LYS A 9 11.17 -2.87 4.84
C LYS A 9 11.62 -3.68 3.63
N VAL A 10 11.80 -3.01 2.50
CA VAL A 10 12.22 -3.66 1.25
C VAL A 10 13.74 -3.74 1.19
N LYS A 11 14.28 -4.93 0.91
CA LYS A 11 15.71 -5.12 0.68
C LYS A 11 16.17 -4.33 -0.55
N LYS A 12 17.38 -3.77 -0.49
CA LYS A 12 17.87 -2.80 -1.50
C LYS A 12 17.90 -3.39 -2.91
N GLU A 13 18.25 -4.66 -3.04
CA GLU A 13 18.29 -5.39 -4.30
C GLU A 13 16.92 -5.60 -4.96
N TYR A 14 15.81 -5.44 -4.21
CA TYR A 14 14.44 -5.53 -4.71
C TYR A 14 13.75 -4.16 -4.85
N ALA A 15 14.41 -3.07 -4.48
CA ALA A 15 13.80 -1.73 -4.46
C ALA A 15 13.25 -1.30 -5.83
N GLU A 16 14.00 -1.51 -6.91
CA GLU A 16 13.55 -1.14 -8.26
C GLU A 16 12.33 -1.98 -8.71
N ALA A 17 12.37 -3.29 -8.45
CA ALA A 17 11.27 -4.19 -8.76
C ALA A 17 10.00 -3.86 -7.93
N PHE A 18 10.18 -3.42 -6.69
CA PHE A 18 9.11 -2.94 -5.82
C PHE A 18 8.45 -1.70 -6.42
N GLU A 19 9.24 -0.68 -6.74
CA GLU A 19 8.74 0.56 -7.34
C GLU A 19 8.04 0.33 -8.68
N ASN A 20 8.59 -0.55 -9.51
CA ASN A 20 7.97 -0.92 -10.79
C ASN A 20 6.63 -1.64 -10.59
N THR A 21 6.49 -2.44 -9.53
CA THR A 21 5.20 -3.07 -9.21
C THR A 21 4.16 -2.01 -8.92
N PHE A 22 4.48 -1.07 -8.02
CA PHE A 22 3.56 -0.02 -7.64
C PHE A 22 3.27 1.00 -8.75
N ARG A 23 4.26 1.36 -9.58
CA ARG A 23 4.03 2.24 -10.73
C ARG A 23 3.01 1.65 -11.71
N ASN A 24 2.97 0.32 -11.83
CA ASN A 24 2.04 -0.38 -12.71
C ASN A 24 0.70 -0.73 -12.04
N SER A 25 0.62 -0.77 -10.71
CA SER A 25 -0.59 -1.13 -9.96
C SER A 25 -1.24 0.04 -9.19
N ALA A 26 -0.65 1.24 -9.22
CA ALA A 26 -1.10 2.42 -8.47
C ALA A 26 -2.58 2.76 -8.71
N HIS A 27 -3.11 2.46 -9.90
CA HIS A 27 -4.49 2.73 -10.29
C HIS A 27 -5.48 1.61 -9.98
N SER A 28 -5.03 0.52 -9.35
CA SER A 28 -5.88 -0.67 -9.14
C SER A 28 -7.04 -0.41 -8.18
N VAL A 29 -6.95 0.60 -7.32
CA VAL A 29 -7.98 1.00 -6.36
C VAL A 29 -8.83 2.19 -6.84
N ASP A 30 -8.44 2.81 -7.96
CA ASP A 30 -9.14 3.98 -8.50
C ASP A 30 -10.61 3.64 -8.78
N GLY A 31 -11.50 4.56 -8.41
CA GLY A 31 -12.94 4.41 -8.58
C GLY A 31 -13.66 3.57 -7.52
N PHE A 32 -12.95 3.02 -6.52
CA PHE A 32 -13.61 2.34 -5.40
C PHE A 32 -14.36 3.36 -4.52
N PRO A 33 -15.61 3.10 -4.10
CA PRO A 33 -16.36 4.04 -3.25
C PRO A 33 -15.61 4.40 -1.96
N GLY A 34 -15.43 5.70 -1.73
CA GLY A 34 -14.75 6.24 -0.55
C GLY A 34 -13.22 6.25 -0.64
N PHE A 35 -12.62 5.75 -1.74
CA PHE A 35 -11.19 5.94 -2.01
C PHE A 35 -10.92 7.39 -2.42
N VAL A 36 -9.87 7.99 -1.82
CA VAL A 36 -9.49 9.39 -2.08
C VAL A 36 -8.21 9.45 -2.92
N ARG A 37 -7.12 8.83 -2.43
CA ARG A 37 -5.85 8.75 -3.17
C ARG A 37 -4.92 7.67 -2.61
N ASN A 38 -3.92 7.29 -3.41
CA ASN A 38 -2.83 6.42 -3.04
C ASN A 38 -1.48 7.10 -3.30
N GLU A 39 -0.53 6.93 -2.39
CA GLU A 39 0.83 7.43 -2.49
C GLU A 39 1.82 6.33 -2.07
N VAL A 40 2.92 6.20 -2.79
CA VAL A 40 4.02 5.29 -2.45
C VAL A 40 5.24 6.13 -2.13
N LEU A 41 5.65 6.12 -0.87
CA LEU A 41 6.69 6.98 -0.34
C LEU A 41 7.99 6.18 -0.23
N ARG A 42 9.01 6.62 -0.98
CA ARG A 42 10.38 6.12 -0.85
C ARG A 42 11.03 6.76 0.38
N PRO A 43 11.73 6.00 1.25
CA PRO A 43 12.45 6.59 2.37
C PRO A 43 13.61 7.47 1.88
N ILE A 44 13.66 8.72 2.38
CA ILE A 44 14.86 9.58 2.29
C ILE A 44 15.70 9.44 3.57
N LYS A 45 15.03 9.29 4.72
CA LYS A 45 15.62 8.99 6.03
C LYS A 45 14.76 7.91 6.69
N GLY A 46 15.38 6.84 7.19
CA GLY A 46 14.71 5.61 7.64
C GLY A 46 14.92 4.45 6.66
N GLU A 47 14.28 3.31 6.92
CA GLU A 47 14.46 2.07 6.14
C GLU A 47 13.20 1.58 5.43
N GLU A 48 12.07 2.26 5.61
CA GLU A 48 10.75 1.77 5.22
C GLU A 48 10.20 2.54 4.02
N TYR A 49 9.71 1.81 3.02
CA TYR A 49 8.71 2.34 2.11
C TYR A 49 7.38 2.44 2.84
N ILE A 50 6.57 3.42 2.46
CA ILE A 50 5.20 3.56 2.98
C ILE A 50 4.23 3.56 1.80
N VAL A 51 3.31 2.62 1.79
CA VAL A 51 2.12 2.68 0.92
C VAL A 51 1.01 3.35 1.72
N ALA A 52 0.70 4.59 1.37
CA ALA A 52 -0.32 5.42 2.00
C ALA A 52 -1.60 5.42 1.16
N THR A 53 -2.73 5.09 1.76
CA THR A 53 -4.06 5.20 1.13
C THR A 53 -4.98 6.04 1.98
N TYR A 54 -5.70 6.95 1.34
CA TYR A 54 -6.62 7.86 2.00
C TYR A 54 -8.05 7.46 1.67
N TRP A 55 -8.89 7.46 2.69
CA TRP A 55 -10.28 6.99 2.60
C TRP A 55 -11.22 7.93 3.32
N GLU A 56 -12.41 8.13 2.79
CA GLU A 56 -13.44 8.95 3.43
C GLU A 56 -13.72 8.45 4.86
N THR A 57 -13.91 7.13 5.01
CA THR A 57 -14.16 6.46 6.29
C THR A 57 -13.37 5.15 6.44
N LEU A 58 -13.29 4.65 7.68
CA LEU A 58 -12.74 3.32 7.97
C LEU A 58 -13.56 2.18 7.35
N ASP A 59 -14.89 2.37 7.26
CA ASP A 59 -15.77 1.38 6.65
C ASP A 59 -15.52 1.25 5.14
N ASP A 60 -15.21 2.34 4.44
CA ASP A 60 -14.83 2.31 3.02
C ASP A 60 -13.58 1.45 2.80
N PHE A 61 -12.56 1.66 3.63
CA PHE A 61 -11.35 0.86 3.62
C PHE A 61 -11.63 -0.62 3.91
N ASN A 62 -12.43 -0.92 4.93
CA ASN A 62 -12.80 -2.30 5.28
C ASN A 62 -13.54 -3.01 4.14
N ARG A 63 -14.45 -2.30 3.46
CA ARG A 63 -15.13 -2.83 2.26
C ARG A 63 -14.16 -3.11 1.13
N TRP A 64 -13.18 -2.24 0.92
CA TRP A 64 -12.15 -2.48 -0.08
C TRP A 64 -11.31 -3.71 0.24
N MET A 65 -10.85 -3.88 1.49
CA MET A 65 -10.08 -5.07 1.90
C MET A 65 -10.81 -6.40 1.62
N GLY A 66 -12.14 -6.42 1.74
CA GLY A 66 -12.96 -7.60 1.43
C GLY A 66 -13.22 -7.85 -0.07
N SER A 67 -12.86 -6.89 -0.93
CA SER A 67 -13.26 -6.88 -2.34
C SER A 67 -12.41 -7.77 -3.25
N ASP A 68 -12.96 -8.10 -4.42
CA ASP A 68 -12.21 -8.78 -5.49
C ASP A 68 -11.08 -7.91 -6.03
N GLN A 69 -11.25 -6.57 -6.00
CA GLN A 69 -10.24 -5.62 -6.46
C GLN A 69 -9.00 -5.68 -5.56
N PHE A 70 -9.19 -5.72 -4.24
CA PHE A 70 -8.10 -5.93 -3.29
C PHE A 70 -7.40 -7.27 -3.53
N ARG A 71 -8.18 -8.35 -3.65
CA ARG A 71 -7.62 -9.69 -3.90
C ARG A 71 -6.79 -9.73 -5.17
N LYS A 72 -7.23 -9.12 -6.28
CA LYS A 72 -6.46 -9.04 -7.53
C LYS A 72 -5.16 -8.22 -7.37
N ALA A 73 -5.24 -7.06 -6.72
CA ALA A 73 -4.08 -6.20 -6.50
C ALA A 73 -3.00 -6.87 -5.61
N HIS A 74 -3.39 -7.79 -4.73
CA HIS A 74 -2.51 -8.47 -3.78
C HIS A 74 -2.23 -9.95 -4.14
N SER A 75 -2.94 -10.54 -5.12
CA SER A 75 -2.65 -11.87 -5.65
C SER A 75 -1.51 -11.84 -6.67
N ASP A 76 -1.33 -10.72 -7.36
CA ASP A 76 -0.27 -10.52 -8.35
C ASP A 76 1.07 -10.14 -7.68
N GLY A 77 1.40 -10.79 -6.55
CA GLY A 77 2.62 -10.56 -5.78
C GLY A 77 3.87 -10.78 -6.62
N LYS A 78 4.36 -9.71 -7.26
CA LYS A 78 5.55 -9.73 -8.14
C LYS A 78 6.86 -9.88 -7.38
N LEU A 79 6.83 -9.73 -6.06
CA LEU A 79 8.02 -9.85 -5.21
C LEU A 79 7.91 -11.03 -4.25
N PRO A 80 8.96 -11.84 -4.15
CA PRO A 80 8.98 -12.98 -3.24
C PRO A 80 9.09 -12.48 -1.79
N SER A 81 8.68 -13.28 -0.80
CA SER A 81 8.68 -12.87 0.62
C SER A 81 10.07 -12.47 1.11
N GLU A 82 11.13 -13.04 0.53
CA GLU A 82 12.52 -12.70 0.82
C GLU A 82 12.89 -11.28 0.41
N ALA A 83 12.06 -10.59 -0.39
CA ALA A 83 12.26 -9.18 -0.70
C ALA A 83 12.03 -8.25 0.49
N PHE A 84 11.38 -8.73 1.56
CA PHE A 84 11.02 -7.95 2.73
C PHE A 84 11.81 -8.38 3.97
N ASN A 85 12.23 -7.42 4.78
CA ASN A 85 12.89 -7.65 6.07
C ASN A 85 11.84 -7.64 7.19
N GLY A 86 11.15 -8.76 7.37
CA GLY A 86 10.14 -8.96 8.42
C GLY A 86 8.72 -8.63 7.98
N GLU A 87 7.81 -8.62 8.97
CA GLU A 87 6.40 -8.32 8.74
C GLU A 87 6.18 -6.82 8.47
N SER A 88 5.15 -6.53 7.68
CA SER A 88 4.70 -5.16 7.47
C SER A 88 4.00 -4.61 8.70
N LEU A 89 4.18 -3.32 9.01
CA LEU A 89 3.40 -2.63 10.02
C LEU A 89 2.28 -1.81 9.36
N ILE A 90 1.04 -2.06 9.77
CA ILE A 90 -0.12 -1.27 9.36
C ILE A 90 -0.43 -0.24 10.44
N THR A 91 -0.54 1.03 10.06
CA THR A 91 -1.04 2.09 10.93
C THR A 91 -2.24 2.79 10.29
N ILE A 92 -3.17 3.25 11.13
CA ILE A 92 -4.40 3.94 10.70
C ILE A 92 -4.52 5.21 11.53
N HIS A 93 -4.69 6.34 10.86
CA HIS A 93 -4.78 7.66 11.48
C HIS A 93 -5.99 8.42 10.96
N GLU A 94 -6.62 9.22 11.81
CA GLU A 94 -7.58 10.23 11.39
C GLU A 94 -6.84 11.51 10.93
N THR A 95 -7.37 12.17 9.92
CA THR A 95 -6.92 13.50 9.51
C THR A 95 -7.70 14.57 10.30
N ILE A 96 -6.99 15.56 10.84
CA ILE A 96 -7.54 16.69 11.64
C ILE A 96 -7.41 17.97 10.82
#